data_AF-A0A093V8T5-F1
#
_entry.id   AF-A0A093V8T5-F1
#
_cell.length_a   1.000
_cell.length_b   1.000
_cell.length_c   1.000
_cell.angle_alpha   90.00
_cell.angle_beta   90.00
_cell.angle_gamma   90.00
#
_symmetry.space_group_name_H-M   'P 1'
#
loop_
_entity.id
_entity.type
_entity.pdbx_description
1 polymer ?
#
loop_
_entity_poly.entity_id
_entity_poly.type
_entity_poly.pdbx_seq_one_letter_code
_entity_poly.pdbx_strand_id
1 'polypeptide(L)'
;VKIDNANRTAVLDADGNILLGAAEVLGKENNVSIAKISWLSKKDSNKAYGSMVVYITKGTDAKRLIDGNYFDIAGESAYTQIFEPRIGPVQCFNYQEIGHKAYSCKKTQTCAKYIVKGHHHSTCQAVILKYVPYRGPHESFSKNCRVRLI
;
A
#
# COMPACT_ATOMS: atom_id res chain seq x y z
N VAL A 1 -2.49 -12.25 4.11
CA VAL A 1 -3.76 -11.61 4.54
C VAL A 1 -3.50 -10.13 4.75
N LYS A 2 -4.31 -9.24 4.16
CA LYS A 2 -4.23 -7.80 4.41
C LYS A 2 -5.00 -7.50 5.68
N ILE A 3 -4.44 -6.69 6.57
CA ILE A 3 -5.06 -6.26 7.81
C ILE A 3 -5.24 -4.74 7.74
N ASP A 4 -6.46 -4.26 7.86
CA ASP A 4 -6.80 -2.85 7.90
C ASP A 4 -7.23 -2.45 9.32
N ASN A 5 -7.04 -1.17 9.66
CA ASN A 5 -7.27 -0.66 11.01
C ASN A 5 -6.35 -1.30 12.08
N ALA A 6 -5.11 -1.61 11.72
CA ALA A 6 -4.12 -2.12 12.66
C ALA A 6 -3.57 -1.00 13.54
N ASN A 7 -3.60 -1.18 14.86
CA ASN A 7 -2.99 -0.27 15.82
C ASN A 7 -1.47 -0.21 15.56
N ARG A 8 -0.97 1.00 15.28
CA ARG A 8 0.43 1.23 14.92
C ARG A 8 1.38 0.84 16.05
N THR A 9 1.11 1.22 17.29
CA THR A 9 2.06 1.03 18.40
C THR A 9 2.16 -0.43 18.84
N ALA A 10 1.17 -1.25 18.49
CA ALA A 10 1.19 -2.70 18.69
C ALA A 10 2.05 -3.44 17.65
N VAL A 11 2.38 -2.80 16.53
CA VAL A 11 3.08 -3.44 15.40
C VAL A 11 4.44 -2.79 15.12
N LEU A 12 4.55 -1.47 15.32
CA LEU A 12 5.71 -0.68 14.98
C LEU A 12 6.34 0.01 16.19
N ASP A 13 7.66 0.14 16.17
CA ASP A 13 8.40 1.02 17.07
C ASP A 13 8.33 2.51 16.66
N ALA A 14 9.01 3.37 17.42
CA ALA A 14 9.07 4.81 17.17
C ALA A 14 9.70 5.17 15.81
N ASP A 15 10.67 4.38 15.35
CA ASP A 15 11.34 4.52 14.05
C ASP A 15 10.50 3.92 12.89
N GLY A 16 9.36 3.31 13.21
CA GLY A 16 8.48 2.68 12.24
C GLY A 16 8.98 1.32 11.74
N ASN A 17 9.89 0.67 12.45
CA ASN A 17 10.25 -0.73 12.19
C ASN A 17 9.25 -1.67 12.87
N ILE A 18 9.12 -2.88 12.33
CA ILE A 18 8.27 -3.91 12.94
C ILE A 18 8.88 -4.29 14.29
N LEU A 19 8.06 -4.30 15.34
CA LEU A 19 8.51 -4.68 16.68
C LEU A 19 9.09 -6.10 16.69
N LEU A 20 10.19 -6.28 17.42
CA LEU A 20 10.76 -7.60 17.63
C LEU A 20 9.75 -8.50 18.36
N GLY A 21 9.52 -9.71 17.84
CA GLY A 21 8.52 -10.62 18.39
C GLY A 21 7.07 -10.33 17.98
N ALA A 22 6.80 -9.29 17.18
CA ALA A 22 5.42 -8.99 16.74
C ALA A 22 4.74 -10.18 16.04
N ALA A 23 5.49 -10.94 15.24
CA ALA A 23 4.98 -12.13 14.57
C ALA A 23 4.54 -13.22 15.55
N GLU A 24 5.26 -13.40 16.66
CA GLU A 24 4.97 -14.39 17.69
C GLU A 24 3.78 -13.96 18.55
N VAL A 25 3.76 -12.70 19.00
CA VAL A 25 2.67 -12.14 19.81
C VAL A 25 1.35 -12.17 19.05
N LEU A 26 1.32 -11.58 17.85
CA LEU A 26 0.11 -11.54 17.02
C LEU A 26 -0.31 -12.93 16.54
N GLY A 27 0.68 -13.79 16.24
CA GLY A 27 0.43 -15.18 15.87
C GLY A 27 -0.26 -15.95 17.00
N LYS A 28 0.21 -15.77 18.24
CA LYS A 28 -0.39 -16.39 19.43
C LYS A 28 -1.81 -15.89 19.67
N GLU A 29 -2.03 -14.58 19.58
CA GLU A 29 -3.35 -13.97 19.81
C GLU A 29 -4.41 -14.49 18.82
N ASN A 30 -4.02 -14.70 17.56
CA ASN A 30 -4.92 -15.16 16.49
C ASN A 30 -4.93 -16.69 16.28
N ASN A 31 -4.13 -17.43 17.05
CA ASN A 31 -3.87 -18.86 16.87
C ASN A 31 -3.44 -19.20 15.43
N VAL A 32 -2.41 -18.51 14.92
CA VAL A 32 -1.82 -18.70 13.59
C VAL A 32 -0.30 -18.58 13.63
N SER A 33 0.40 -19.22 12.69
CA SER A 33 1.84 -19.06 12.53
C SER A 33 2.16 -18.04 11.43
N ILE A 34 2.73 -16.89 11.84
CA ILE A 34 3.09 -15.77 10.95
C ILE A 34 4.55 -15.90 10.52
N ALA A 35 4.81 -15.97 9.22
CA ALA A 35 6.15 -16.01 8.65
C ALA A 35 6.78 -14.61 8.51
N LYS A 36 5.95 -13.59 8.23
CA LYS A 36 6.40 -12.23 7.95
C LYS A 36 5.28 -11.23 8.16
N ILE A 37 5.64 -10.03 8.59
CA ILE A 37 4.77 -8.86 8.63
C ILE A 37 5.35 -7.78 7.72
N SER A 38 4.50 -7.04 7.03
CA SER A 38 4.92 -5.85 6.29
C SER A 38 3.88 -4.75 6.41
N TRP A 39 4.32 -3.58 6.88
CA TRP A 39 3.48 -2.39 6.98
C TRP A 39 3.27 -1.76 5.59
N LEU A 40 2.03 -1.40 5.27
CA LEU A 40 1.64 -0.85 3.96
C LEU A 40 1.40 0.67 4.01
N SER A 41 0.94 1.18 5.15
CA SER A 41 0.69 2.62 5.33
C SER A 41 2.00 3.41 5.40
N LYS A 42 1.92 4.73 5.16
CA LYS A 42 3.07 5.63 5.32
C LYS A 42 3.55 5.57 6.78
N LYS A 43 4.85 5.34 6.98
CA LYS A 43 5.43 5.26 8.32
C LYS A 43 5.52 6.64 8.97
N ASP A 44 5.73 7.71 8.21
CA ASP A 44 5.84 9.08 8.73
C ASP A 44 4.49 9.77 8.98
N SER A 45 3.37 9.03 8.95
CA SER A 45 2.06 9.64 9.26
C SER A 45 1.77 9.60 10.75
N ASN A 46 1.24 10.70 11.29
CA ASN A 46 0.72 10.80 12.67
C ASN A 46 -0.58 10.01 12.91
N LYS A 47 -0.89 9.04 12.05
CA LYS A 47 -2.09 8.20 12.18
C LYS A 47 -1.80 7.08 13.16
N ALA A 48 -2.69 6.93 14.15
CA ALA A 48 -2.65 5.85 15.13
C ALA A 48 -2.91 4.47 14.49
N TYR A 49 -3.64 4.43 13.38
CA TYR A 49 -4.00 3.19 12.69
C TYR A 49 -3.49 3.17 11.25
N GLY A 50 -3.22 1.96 10.75
CA GLY A 50 -2.82 1.74 9.37
C GLY A 50 -3.16 0.36 8.84
N SER A 51 -2.62 0.05 7.66
CA SER A 51 -2.78 -1.24 7.03
C SER A 51 -1.46 -1.97 6.97
N MET A 52 -1.51 -3.28 7.15
CA MET A 52 -0.37 -4.18 7.00
C MET A 52 -0.75 -5.42 6.21
N VAL A 53 0.25 -6.23 5.86
CA VAL A 53 0.06 -7.58 5.37
C VAL A 53 0.78 -8.55 6.31
N VAL A 54 0.09 -9.61 6.67
CA VAL A 54 0.65 -10.75 7.41
C VAL A 54 0.71 -11.96 6.49
N TYR A 55 1.88 -12.59 6.45
CA TYR A 55 2.12 -13.81 5.67
C TYR A 55 1.94 -15.01 6.60
N ILE A 56 0.85 -15.74 6.40
CA ILE A 56 0.52 -16.92 7.21
C ILE A 56 1.14 -18.14 6.55
N THR A 57 1.76 -19.00 7.35
CA THR A 57 2.43 -20.21 6.85
C THR A 57 1.46 -21.27 6.34
N LYS A 58 0.26 -21.37 6.95
CA LYS A 58 -0.78 -22.33 6.59
C LYS A 58 -1.91 -21.65 5.82
N GLY A 59 -2.24 -22.19 4.65
CA GLY A 59 -3.34 -21.67 3.81
C GLY A 59 -4.72 -21.76 4.47
N THR A 60 -4.97 -22.80 5.26
CA THR A 60 -6.22 -22.99 6.01
C THR A 60 -6.44 -21.88 7.03
N ASP A 61 -5.38 -21.49 7.75
CA ASP A 61 -5.41 -20.41 8.73
C ASP A 61 -5.61 -19.06 8.05
N ALA A 62 -4.93 -18.83 6.92
CA ALA A 62 -5.13 -17.63 6.12
C ALA A 62 -6.59 -17.50 5.65
N LYS A 63 -7.19 -18.60 5.19
CA LYS A 63 -8.59 -18.64 4.75
C LYS A 63 -9.53 -18.38 5.93
N ARG A 64 -9.32 -19.02 7.08
CA ARG A 64 -10.10 -18.79 8.31
C ARG A 64 -10.12 -17.31 8.71
N LEU A 65 -8.96 -16.65 8.66
CA LEU A 65 -8.86 -15.22 8.97
C LEU A 65 -9.64 -14.36 7.97
N ILE A 66 -9.57 -14.67 6.67
CA ILE A 66 -10.30 -13.94 5.63
C ILE A 66 -11.81 -14.15 5.78
N ASP A 67 -12.26 -15.39 5.95
CA ASP A 67 -13.68 -15.74 6.09
C ASP A 67 -14.27 -15.15 7.40
N GLY A 68 -13.46 -15.08 8.45
CA GLY A 68 -13.83 -14.46 9.73
C GLY A 68 -13.91 -12.93 9.69
N ASN A 69 -13.24 -12.26 8.75
CA ASN A 69 -13.20 -10.81 8.59
C ASN A 69 -12.60 -10.01 9.78
N TYR A 70 -11.90 -10.66 10.71
CA TYR A 70 -11.24 -9.99 11.83
C TYR A 70 -9.85 -10.56 12.15
N PHE A 71 -9.03 -9.76 12.82
CA PHE A 71 -7.70 -10.10 13.32
C PHE A 71 -7.42 -9.34 14.60
N ASP A 72 -7.03 -10.03 15.66
CA ASP A 72 -6.81 -9.44 16.97
C ASP A 72 -5.40 -8.84 17.07
N ILE A 73 -5.31 -7.64 17.63
CA ILE A 73 -4.08 -6.86 17.78
C ILE A 73 -4.13 -6.17 19.15
N ALA A 74 -3.38 -6.71 20.13
CA ALA A 74 -3.26 -6.12 21.46
C ALA A 74 -4.64 -5.89 22.14
N GLY A 75 -5.57 -6.81 21.94
CA GLY A 75 -6.94 -6.74 22.49
C GLY A 75 -7.92 -5.89 21.66
N GLU A 76 -7.48 -5.27 20.56
CA GLU A 76 -8.36 -4.62 19.59
C GLU A 76 -8.59 -5.52 18.37
N SER A 77 -9.74 -5.37 17.69
CA SER A 77 -10.01 -6.08 16.44
C SER A 77 -9.74 -5.21 15.22
N ALA A 78 -9.01 -5.76 14.26
CA ALA A 78 -8.72 -5.20 12.95
C ALA A 78 -9.43 -6.01 11.86
N TYR A 79 -9.59 -5.45 10.66
CA TYR A 79 -10.32 -6.11 9.57
C TYR A 79 -9.39 -6.86 8.65
N THR A 80 -9.76 -8.07 8.23
CA THR A 80 -8.99 -8.86 7.27
C THR A 80 -9.54 -8.69 5.86
N GLN A 81 -8.64 -8.65 4.89
CA GLN A 81 -8.98 -8.69 3.47
C GLN A 81 -8.01 -9.60 2.71
N ILE A 82 -8.43 -10.02 1.52
CA ILE A 82 -7.53 -10.68 0.58
C ILE A 82 -6.44 -9.67 0.21
N PHE A 83 -5.18 -10.09 0.34
CA PHE A 83 -4.06 -9.29 -0.15
C PHE A 83 -3.78 -9.69 -1.59
N GLU A 84 -4.13 -8.83 -2.53
CA GLU A 84 -3.78 -8.98 -3.94
C GLU A 84 -2.48 -8.20 -4.21
N PRO A 85 -1.34 -8.88 -4.42
CA PRO A 85 -0.12 -8.21 -4.83
C PRO A 85 -0.40 -7.44 -6.12
N ARG A 86 0.04 -6.18 -6.20
CA ARG A 86 -0.02 -5.45 -7.47
C ARG A 86 1.08 -6.01 -8.38
N ILE A 87 0.69 -6.85 -9.35
CA ILE A 87 1.59 -7.47 -10.34
C ILE A 87 1.80 -6.56 -11.58
N GLY A 88 1.17 -5.39 -11.61
CA GLY A 88 1.30 -4.46 -12.73
C GLY A 88 2.65 -3.73 -12.79
N PRO A 89 3.03 -3.23 -13.98
CA PRO A 89 4.22 -2.40 -14.16
C PRO A 89 4.27 -1.27 -13.14
N VAL A 90 5.38 -1.18 -12.40
CA VAL A 90 5.55 -0.15 -11.38
C VAL A 90 5.61 1.21 -12.07
N GLN A 91 4.52 1.97 -11.98
CA GLN A 91 4.47 3.34 -12.46
C GLN A 91 5.14 4.28 -11.44
N CYS A 92 6.16 4.99 -11.90
CA CYS A 92 6.75 6.10 -11.18
C CYS A 92 5.80 7.29 -11.26
N PHE A 93 5.11 7.62 -10.18
CA PHE A 93 4.25 8.82 -10.15
C PHE A 93 5.04 10.14 -10.14
N ASN A 94 6.36 10.11 -9.93
CA ASN A 94 7.18 11.31 -9.99
C ASN A 94 7.50 11.71 -11.45
N TYR A 95 7.75 10.73 -12.32
CA TYR A 95 8.12 10.97 -13.72
C TYR A 95 7.07 10.47 -14.73
N GLN A 96 6.03 9.79 -14.23
CA GLN A 96 4.93 9.21 -14.99
C GLN A 96 5.34 8.13 -16.00
N GLU A 97 6.47 7.44 -15.75
CA GLU A 97 6.96 6.31 -16.55
C GLU A 97 6.84 4.99 -15.80
N ILE A 98 6.91 3.88 -16.54
CA ILE A 98 6.95 2.52 -16.00
C ILE A 98 8.41 2.13 -15.70
N GLY A 99 8.64 1.37 -14.62
CA GLY A 99 9.90 0.65 -14.37
C GLY A 99 10.53 0.88 -13.00
N HIS A 100 10.03 1.85 -12.21
CA HIS A 100 10.53 2.11 -10.86
C HIS A 100 9.51 2.82 -9.98
N LYS A 101 9.64 2.69 -8.65
CA LYS A 101 8.77 3.40 -7.70
C LYS A 101 9.21 4.86 -7.55
N ALA A 102 8.26 5.75 -7.26
CA ALA A 102 8.52 7.19 -7.14
C ALA A 102 9.63 7.54 -6.13
N TYR A 103 9.77 6.80 -5.03
CA TYR A 103 10.82 7.02 -4.03
C TYR A 103 12.23 6.69 -4.54
N SER A 104 12.35 5.87 -5.58
CA SER A 104 13.62 5.56 -6.25
C SER A 104 13.88 6.44 -7.47
N CYS A 105 12.99 7.40 -7.75
CA CYS A 105 13.08 8.24 -8.93
C CYS A 105 14.12 9.34 -8.75
N LYS A 106 15.20 9.27 -9.53
CA LYS A 106 16.23 10.33 -9.60
C LYS A 106 15.89 11.44 -10.60
N LYS A 107 14.82 11.27 -11.40
CA LYS A 107 14.40 12.23 -12.42
C LYS A 107 13.59 13.37 -11.80
N THR A 108 13.69 14.56 -12.41
CA THR A 108 12.91 15.74 -12.03
C THR A 108 11.41 15.45 -12.10
N GLN A 109 10.67 15.91 -11.09
CA GLN A 109 9.23 15.75 -11.02
C GLN A 109 8.55 16.27 -12.29
N THR A 110 7.66 15.44 -12.84
CA THR A 110 6.88 15.69 -14.04
C THR A 110 5.40 15.68 -13.66
N CYS A 111 4.69 16.73 -14.03
CA CYS A 111 3.29 16.89 -13.70
C CYS A 111 2.43 15.78 -14.33
N ALA A 112 1.63 15.09 -13.51
CA ALA A 112 0.76 14.01 -13.96
C ALA A 112 -0.38 14.48 -14.90
N LYS A 113 -0.74 15.77 -14.87
CA LYS A 113 -1.86 16.34 -15.66
C LYS A 113 -1.44 16.79 -17.06
N TYR A 114 -0.22 17.33 -17.19
CA TYR A 114 0.22 18.02 -18.41
C TYR A 114 1.65 17.69 -18.85
N ILE A 115 2.34 16.79 -18.14
CA ILE A 115 3.71 16.32 -18.46
C ILE A 115 4.74 17.47 -18.48
N VAL A 116 4.46 18.58 -17.79
CA VAL A 116 5.44 19.66 -17.60
C VAL A 116 6.35 19.34 -16.42
N LYS A 117 7.66 19.47 -16.64
CA LYS A 117 8.68 19.28 -15.61
C LYS A 117 8.63 20.44 -14.61
N GLY A 118 8.95 20.15 -13.35
CA GLY A 118 9.21 21.17 -12.32
C GLY A 118 8.06 21.47 -11.37
N HIS A 119 6.91 20.81 -11.47
CA HIS A 119 5.84 20.98 -10.48
C HIS A 119 5.00 19.70 -10.27
N HIS A 120 4.33 19.64 -9.11
CA HIS A 120 3.43 18.55 -8.73
C HIS A 120 2.02 18.77 -9.28
N HIS A 121 1.23 17.71 -9.45
CA HIS A 121 -0.13 17.82 -10.00
C HIS A 121 -1.09 18.68 -9.15
N SER A 122 -0.83 18.78 -7.84
CA SER A 122 -1.62 19.61 -6.92
C SER A 122 -1.44 21.11 -7.16
N THR A 123 -0.33 21.52 -7.77
CA THR A 123 -0.03 22.92 -8.10
C THR A 123 -0.20 23.22 -9.59
N CYS A 124 -0.72 22.27 -10.36
CA CYS A 124 -0.91 22.43 -11.80
C CYS A 124 -2.21 23.17 -12.11
N GLN A 125 -2.08 24.29 -12.84
CA GLN A 125 -3.20 25.14 -13.29
C GLN A 125 -3.72 24.79 -14.70
N ALA A 126 -3.21 23.71 -15.32
CA ALA A 126 -3.62 23.32 -16.67
C ALA A 126 -5.07 22.82 -16.69
N VAL A 127 -5.88 23.42 -17.57
CA VAL A 127 -7.32 23.10 -17.74
C VAL A 127 -7.54 21.90 -18.67
N ILE A 128 -6.57 21.57 -19.53
CA ILE A 128 -6.64 20.46 -20.49
C ILE A 128 -5.69 19.34 -20.07
N LEU A 129 -6.25 18.17 -19.78
CA LEU A 129 -5.50 16.96 -19.43
C LEU A 129 -4.89 16.34 -20.70
N LYS A 130 -3.57 16.20 -20.78
CA LYS A 130 -2.88 15.45 -21.84
C LYS A 130 -1.95 14.43 -21.22
N TYR A 131 -2.26 13.15 -21.41
CA TYR A 131 -1.40 12.04 -20.99
C TYR A 131 -1.08 11.11 -22.17
N VAL A 132 0.20 10.71 -22.28
CA VAL A 132 0.80 10.22 -23.54
C VAL A 132 0.93 8.70 -23.71
N PRO A 133 0.92 7.79 -22.71
CA PRO A 133 1.08 6.38 -23.09
C PRO A 133 -0.07 5.86 -23.97
N TYR A 134 -1.34 6.25 -23.78
CA TYR A 134 -2.47 5.62 -24.52
C TYR A 134 -3.73 6.47 -24.84
N ARG A 135 -3.67 7.83 -24.84
CA ARG A 135 -4.76 8.74 -25.27
C ARG A 135 -6.16 8.44 -24.69
N GLY A 136 -6.37 8.66 -23.39
CA GLY A 136 -7.71 8.69 -22.79
C GLY A 136 -7.93 9.96 -21.95
N PRO A 137 -9.16 10.50 -21.85
CA PRO A 137 -9.44 11.73 -21.11
C PRO A 137 -9.59 11.46 -19.60
N HIS A 138 -8.57 10.88 -18.96
CA HIS A 138 -8.59 10.59 -17.53
C HIS A 138 -7.19 10.69 -16.92
N GLU A 139 -7.13 10.96 -15.62
CA GLU A 139 -5.88 11.08 -14.87
C GLU A 139 -5.14 9.74 -14.75
N SER A 140 -3.80 9.74 -14.69
CA SER A 140 -2.99 8.51 -14.67
C SER A 140 -3.26 7.58 -13.47
N PHE A 141 -3.78 8.12 -12.37
CA PHE A 141 -4.20 7.37 -11.19
C PHE A 141 -5.69 6.98 -11.19
N SER A 142 -6.44 7.36 -12.24
CA SER A 142 -7.84 6.98 -12.40
C SER A 142 -8.00 5.48 -12.58
N LYS A 143 -9.10 4.93 -12.04
CA LYS A 143 -9.50 3.54 -12.29
C LYS A 143 -9.83 3.28 -13.76
N ASN A 144 -10.10 4.34 -14.54
CA ASN A 144 -10.39 4.26 -15.97
C ASN A 144 -9.13 4.05 -16.84
N CYS A 145 -7.94 4.04 -16.24
CA CYS A 145 -6.69 3.82 -16.95
C CYS A 145 -6.47 2.33 -17.22
N ARG A 146 -6.62 1.93 -18.48
CA ARG A 146 -6.45 0.54 -18.96
C ARG A 146 -5.04 -0.04 -18.71
N VAL A 147 -4.04 0.79 -18.43
CA VAL A 147 -2.67 0.36 -18.06
C VAL A 147 -2.63 -0.30 -16.68
N ARG A 148 -3.67 -0.14 -15.86
CA ARG A 148 -3.82 -0.86 -14.58
C ARG A 148 -4.42 -2.27 -14.70
N LEU A 149 -4.81 -2.71 -15.90
CA LEU A 149 -5.53 -3.98 -16.13
C LEU A 149 -4.63 -5.08 -16.74
N ILE A 150 -3.34 -5.11 -16.40
CA ILE A 150 -2.45 -6.24 -16.72
C ILE A 150 -1.80 -6.71 -15.42
#